data_AF-A0A401Z8U0-F1
#
_entry.id   AF-A0A401Z8U0-F1
#
_cell.length_a   1.000
_cell.length_b   1.000
_cell.length_c   1.000
_cell.angle_alpha   90.00
_cell.angle_beta   90.00
_cell.angle_gamma   90.00
#
_symmetry.space_group_name_H-M   'P 1'
#
loop_
_entity.id
_entity.type
_entity.pdbx_description
1 polymer ?
#
loop_
_entity_poly.entity_id
_entity_poly.type
_entity_poly.pdbx_seq_one_letter_code
_entity_poly.pdbx_strand_id
1 'polypeptide(L)'
;METQTSTGANAPGNKGGAPQGIGMAVAFDWGLAVQILFTPVYLLLFHSSNTRAISGLDSGISGILFFIIALIVACLPALFGEMIRSGRNWARRIQIVANIVLSLGGLISLVNLYQSARIGNYWPFVTEIILLIFSPLIIWRLSRPVTAQWFKTVTPREARQRHGGSWIFFIILWALAGGILQTFAAMR
;
A
#
# COMPACT_ATOMS: atom_id res chain seq x y z
N MET A 1 38.55 11.77 -51.26
CA MET A 1 37.77 10.92 -50.33
C MET A 1 37.22 11.85 -49.25
N GLU A 2 36.02 12.37 -49.47
CA GLU A 2 35.32 13.23 -48.51
C GLU A 2 34.65 12.36 -47.45
N THR A 3 35.04 12.54 -46.19
CA THR A 3 34.44 11.83 -45.06
C THR A 3 33.23 12.62 -44.59
N GLN A 4 32.04 12.15 -44.96
CA GLN A 4 30.77 12.61 -44.40
C GLN A 4 30.76 12.31 -42.89
N THR A 5 30.88 13.34 -42.06
CA THR A 5 30.54 13.25 -40.65
C THR A 5 29.04 13.45 -40.52
N SER A 6 28.32 12.34 -40.31
CA SER A 6 26.91 12.34 -40.01
C SER A 6 26.68 13.06 -38.68
N THR A 7 26.12 14.26 -38.77
CA THR A 7 25.54 14.98 -37.63
C THR A 7 24.37 14.15 -37.11
N GLY A 8 24.65 13.25 -36.17
CA GLY A 8 23.66 12.52 -35.41
C GLY A 8 22.77 13.52 -34.67
N ALA A 9 21.52 13.62 -35.10
CA ALA A 9 20.49 14.42 -34.47
C ALA A 9 20.36 14.04 -32.98
N ASN A 10 20.80 14.93 -32.11
CA ASN A 10 20.45 14.91 -30.69
C ASN A 10 18.95 15.19 -30.56
N ALA A 11 18.13 14.14 -30.53
CA ALA A 11 16.76 14.23 -30.06
C ALA A 11 16.78 14.53 -28.55
N PRO A 12 16.18 15.63 -28.06
CA PRO A 12 16.09 15.91 -26.63
C PRO A 12 14.92 15.09 -26.04
N GLY A 13 15.09 13.78 -25.95
CA GLY A 13 14.13 12.85 -25.36
C GLY A 13 14.39 12.63 -23.87
N ASN A 14 13.95 13.58 -23.03
CA ASN A 14 13.47 13.37 -21.65
C ASN A 14 14.15 12.25 -20.81
N LYS A 15 15.38 12.46 -20.33
CA LYS A 15 16.03 11.58 -19.32
C LYS A 15 15.64 11.96 -17.89
N GLY A 16 14.35 12.08 -17.61
CA GLY A 16 13.86 11.99 -16.23
C GLY A 16 13.99 10.54 -15.77
N GLY A 17 14.88 10.26 -14.81
CA GLY A 17 15.10 8.90 -14.30
C GLY A 17 13.79 8.21 -13.88
N ALA A 18 13.74 6.88 -13.97
CA ALA A 18 12.54 6.12 -13.59
C ALA A 18 12.16 6.41 -12.12
N PRO A 19 10.89 6.76 -11.85
CA PRO A 19 10.45 7.02 -10.47
C PRO A 19 10.57 5.74 -9.64
N GLN A 20 10.99 5.90 -8.39
CA GLN A 20 11.21 4.80 -7.48
C GLN A 20 10.12 4.79 -6.40
N GLY A 21 9.75 3.62 -5.91
CA GLY A 21 8.84 3.51 -4.75
C GLY A 21 7.35 3.46 -5.08
N ILE A 22 6.94 3.82 -6.31
CA ILE A 22 5.52 3.83 -6.71
C ILE A 22 4.88 2.44 -6.51
N GLY A 23 5.51 1.37 -7.01
CA GLY A 23 4.97 0.02 -6.88
C GLY A 23 4.76 -0.41 -5.43
N MET A 24 5.71 -0.12 -4.54
CA MET A 24 5.57 -0.47 -3.13
C MET A 24 4.49 0.36 -2.43
N ALA A 25 4.37 1.64 -2.75
CA ALA A 25 3.31 2.49 -2.21
C ALA A 25 1.92 1.99 -2.65
N VAL A 26 1.75 1.67 -3.94
CA VAL A 26 0.47 1.15 -4.44
C VAL A 26 0.16 -0.24 -3.86
N ALA A 27 1.16 -1.13 -3.78
CA ALA A 27 0.98 -2.45 -3.16
C ALA A 27 0.63 -2.34 -1.67
N PHE A 28 1.22 -1.37 -0.96
CA PHE A 28 0.91 -1.09 0.43
C PHE A 28 -0.56 -0.63 0.58
N ASP A 29 -0.98 0.36 -0.20
CA ASP A 29 -2.34 0.90 -0.12
C ASP A 29 -3.38 -0.18 -0.52
N TRP A 30 -3.15 -0.90 -1.61
CA TRP A 30 -4.04 -1.98 -2.02
C TRP A 30 -3.99 -3.16 -1.06
N GLY A 31 -2.84 -3.44 -0.44
CA GLY A 31 -2.73 -4.44 0.61
C GLY A 31 -3.56 -4.07 1.84
N LEU A 32 -3.59 -2.79 2.22
CA LEU A 32 -4.45 -2.27 3.28
C LEU A 32 -5.94 -2.39 2.91
N ALA A 33 -6.30 -2.14 1.65
CA ALA A 33 -7.65 -2.39 1.14
C ALA A 33 -8.03 -3.88 1.26
N VAL A 34 -7.13 -4.79 0.86
CA VAL A 34 -7.32 -6.24 1.01
C VAL A 34 -7.46 -6.61 2.48
N GLN A 35 -6.61 -6.08 3.37
CA GLN A 35 -6.67 -6.36 4.80
C GLN A 35 -8.05 -5.99 5.38
N ILE A 36 -8.57 -4.80 5.04
CA ILE A 36 -9.89 -4.35 5.48
C ILE A 36 -10.98 -5.28 4.94
N LEU A 37 -10.93 -5.63 3.65
CA LEU A 37 -11.91 -6.53 3.02
C LEU A 37 -11.85 -7.95 3.58
N PHE A 38 -10.66 -8.43 3.92
CA PHE A 38 -10.45 -9.79 4.40
C PHE A 38 -10.73 -9.94 5.89
N THR A 39 -10.66 -8.85 6.67
CA THR A 39 -11.01 -8.82 8.11
C THR A 39 -12.37 -9.46 8.42
N PRO A 40 -13.51 -9.06 7.81
CA PRO A 40 -14.81 -9.70 8.07
C PRO A 40 -14.82 -11.20 7.72
N VAL A 41 -14.12 -11.60 6.64
CA VAL A 41 -14.00 -13.00 6.22
C VAL A 41 -13.18 -13.80 7.24
N TYR A 42 -12.07 -13.23 7.71
CA TYR A 42 -11.24 -13.83 8.75
C TYR A 42 -12.05 -14.05 10.03
N LEU A 43 -12.76 -13.03 10.49
CA LEU A 43 -13.60 -13.15 11.69
C LEU A 43 -14.68 -14.21 11.49
N LEU A 44 -15.32 -14.27 10.31
CA LEU A 44 -16.29 -15.32 9.98
C LEU A 44 -15.73 -16.73 10.12
N LEU A 45 -14.54 -16.98 9.58
CA LEU A 45 -13.96 -18.33 9.47
C LEU A 45 -13.20 -18.77 10.72
N PHE A 46 -12.59 -17.83 11.46
CA PHE A 46 -11.62 -18.15 12.52
C PHE A 46 -12.05 -17.68 13.92
N HIS A 47 -13.03 -16.78 14.06
CA HIS A 47 -13.50 -16.28 15.35
C HIS A 47 -15.04 -16.24 15.43
N SER A 48 -15.62 -17.29 16.02
CA SER A 48 -17.07 -17.51 16.05
C SER A 48 -17.81 -16.78 17.18
N SER A 49 -17.12 -16.26 18.20
CA SER A 49 -17.76 -15.78 19.43
C SER A 49 -17.64 -14.26 19.64
N ASN A 50 -18.80 -13.57 19.61
CA ASN A 50 -19.09 -12.27 20.22
C ASN A 50 -18.46 -10.96 19.67
N THR A 51 -17.50 -10.97 18.75
CA THR A 51 -16.92 -9.70 18.22
C THR A 51 -17.78 -9.01 17.16
N ARG A 52 -18.88 -9.64 16.72
CA ARG A 52 -19.76 -9.16 15.63
C ARG A 52 -21.09 -8.58 16.10
N ALA A 53 -21.34 -8.47 17.39
CA ALA A 53 -22.63 -8.00 17.89
C ALA A 53 -22.71 -6.47 17.90
N ILE A 54 -23.34 -5.88 16.89
CA ILE A 54 -23.96 -4.57 17.07
C ILE A 54 -25.16 -4.79 17.97
N SER A 55 -25.17 -4.16 19.16
CA SER A 55 -26.22 -4.36 20.16
C SER A 55 -27.61 -4.11 19.54
N GLY A 56 -28.48 -5.12 19.58
CA GLY A 56 -29.85 -5.05 19.08
C GLY A 56 -30.09 -5.58 17.67
N LEU A 57 -29.08 -6.09 16.96
CA LEU A 57 -29.24 -6.74 15.65
C LEU A 57 -28.99 -8.26 15.71
N ASP A 58 -29.70 -8.99 14.84
CA ASP A 58 -29.41 -10.40 14.59
C ASP A 58 -27.98 -10.58 14.05
N SER A 59 -27.33 -11.65 14.49
CA SER A 59 -25.94 -12.01 14.19
C SER A 59 -25.63 -12.06 12.69
N GLY A 60 -26.59 -12.53 11.87
CA GLY A 60 -26.46 -12.59 10.42
C GLY A 60 -26.46 -11.21 9.77
N ILE A 61 -27.40 -10.34 10.16
CA ILE A 61 -27.53 -8.97 9.64
C ILE A 61 -26.32 -8.13 10.05
N SER A 62 -25.87 -8.26 11.30
CA SER A 62 -24.68 -7.55 11.80
C SER A 62 -23.42 -7.93 11.02
N GLY A 63 -23.25 -9.22 10.68
CA GLY A 63 -22.15 -9.69 9.83
C GLY A 63 -22.18 -9.10 8.42
N ILE A 64 -23.36 -9.03 7.80
CA ILE A 64 -23.54 -8.43 6.45
C ILE A 64 -23.23 -6.92 6.51
N LEU A 65 -23.76 -6.21 7.49
CA LEU A 65 -23.49 -4.77 7.67
C LEU A 65 -22.00 -4.52 7.87
N PHE A 66 -21.33 -5.31 8.71
CA PHE A 66 -19.88 -5.20 8.91
C PHE A 66 -19.10 -5.42 7.62
N PHE A 67 -19.49 -6.39 6.79
CA PHE A 67 -18.88 -6.62 5.48
C PHE A 67 -19.11 -5.44 4.52
N ILE A 68 -20.31 -4.88 4.47
CA ILE A 68 -20.63 -3.70 3.63
C ILE A 68 -19.80 -2.49 4.06
N ILE A 69 -19.70 -2.25 5.38
CA ILE A 69 -18.87 -1.17 5.92
C ILE A 69 -17.41 -1.39 5.54
N ALA A 70 -16.87 -2.60 5.73
CA ALA A 70 -15.51 -2.94 5.34
C ALA A 70 -15.27 -2.69 3.85
N LEU A 71 -16.23 -3.01 2.98
CA LEU A 71 -16.15 -2.76 1.54
C LEU A 71 -16.06 -1.27 1.23
N ILE A 72 -16.92 -0.45 1.84
CA ILE A 72 -16.92 1.00 1.66
C ILE A 72 -15.60 1.61 2.15
N VAL A 73 -15.13 1.19 3.32
CA VAL A 73 -13.89 1.72 3.91
C VAL A 73 -12.67 1.29 3.07
N ALA A 74 -12.65 0.07 2.55
CA ALA A 74 -11.56 -0.44 1.70
C ALA A 74 -11.44 0.31 0.36
N CYS A 75 -12.51 0.95 -0.12
CA CYS A 75 -12.42 1.82 -1.30
C CYS A 75 -11.46 2.99 -1.08
N LEU A 76 -11.31 3.50 0.15
CA LEU A 76 -10.42 4.63 0.43
C LEU A 76 -8.95 4.32 0.08
N PRO A 77 -8.30 3.29 0.66
CA PRO A 77 -6.93 2.94 0.30
C PRO A 77 -6.82 2.43 -1.15
N ALA A 78 -7.82 1.74 -1.69
CA ALA A 78 -7.82 1.31 -3.09
C ALA A 78 -7.74 2.51 -4.07
N LEU A 79 -8.57 3.52 -3.84
CA LEU A 79 -8.57 4.76 -4.62
C LEU A 79 -7.28 5.54 -4.39
N PHE A 80 -6.76 5.55 -3.16
CA PHE A 80 -5.50 6.22 -2.86
C PHE A 80 -4.31 5.61 -3.61
N GLY A 81 -4.22 4.29 -3.66
CA GLY A 81 -3.24 3.58 -4.49
C GLY A 81 -3.39 3.91 -5.99
N GLU A 82 -4.62 4.04 -6.50
CA GLU A 82 -4.86 4.48 -7.90
C GLU A 82 -4.42 5.94 -8.13
N MET A 83 -4.57 6.81 -7.13
CA MET A 83 -4.10 8.19 -7.19
C MET A 83 -2.57 8.30 -7.21
N ILE A 84 -1.88 7.43 -6.47
CA ILE A 84 -0.42 7.28 -6.56
C ILE A 84 -0.02 6.73 -7.93
N ARG A 85 -0.69 5.67 -8.41
CA ARG A 85 -0.43 5.05 -9.72
C ARG A 85 -0.63 6.03 -10.88
N SER A 86 -1.64 6.89 -10.79
CA SER A 86 -1.93 7.93 -11.78
C SER A 86 -1.04 9.18 -11.65
N GLY A 87 -0.05 9.17 -10.75
CA GLY A 87 0.95 10.24 -10.68
C GLY A 87 0.46 11.55 -10.06
N ARG A 88 -0.61 11.53 -9.24
CA ARG A 88 -1.10 12.75 -8.58
C ARG A 88 -0.09 13.24 -7.53
N ASN A 89 0.49 14.42 -7.75
CA ASN A 89 1.51 15.01 -6.89
C ASN A 89 1.10 15.13 -5.41
N TRP A 90 -0.17 15.45 -5.13
CA TRP A 90 -0.67 15.58 -3.76
C TRP A 90 -0.78 14.21 -3.07
N ALA A 91 -1.11 13.14 -3.80
CA ALA A 91 -1.16 11.79 -3.26
C ALA A 91 0.22 11.38 -2.74
N ARG A 92 1.30 11.72 -3.46
CA ARG A 92 2.67 11.49 -2.97
C ARG A 92 2.91 12.11 -1.59
N ARG A 93 2.48 13.36 -1.37
CA ARG A 93 2.68 14.06 -0.10
C ARG A 93 1.93 13.39 1.03
N ILE A 94 0.66 13.06 0.80
CA ILE A 94 -0.16 12.35 1.79
C ILE A 94 0.44 10.98 2.09
N GLN A 95 0.92 10.25 1.08
CA GLN A 95 1.54 8.93 1.29
C GLN A 95 2.78 9.00 2.15
N ILE A 96 3.63 10.02 1.94
CA ILE A 96 4.80 10.26 2.78
C ILE A 96 4.36 10.53 4.23
N VAL A 97 3.41 11.45 4.43
CA VAL A 97 2.94 11.80 5.78
C VAL A 97 2.30 10.60 6.48
N ALA A 98 1.42 9.86 5.79
CA ALA A 98 0.77 8.67 6.32
C ALA A 98 1.80 7.61 6.73
N ASN A 99 2.80 7.34 5.89
CA ASN A 99 3.86 6.38 6.22
C ASN A 99 4.74 6.87 7.38
N ILE A 100 4.95 8.18 7.55
CA ILE A 100 5.69 8.70 8.72
C ILE A 100 4.91 8.38 9.99
N VAL A 101 3.60 8.67 9.98
CA VAL A 101 2.72 8.38 11.12
C VAL A 101 2.70 6.88 11.43
N LEU A 102 2.59 6.04 10.40
CA LEU A 102 2.63 4.58 10.55
C LEU A 102 3.96 4.10 11.15
N SER A 103 5.10 4.63 10.70
CA SER A 103 6.40 4.27 11.25
C SER A 103 6.57 4.71 12.70
N LEU A 104 6.07 5.89 13.06
CA LEU A 104 6.03 6.32 14.46
C LEU A 104 5.12 5.41 15.30
N GLY A 105 3.97 4.99 14.73
CA GLY A 105 3.10 3.99 15.33
C GLY A 105 3.82 2.67 15.59
N GLY A 106 4.60 2.19 14.61
CA GLY A 106 5.45 1.00 14.73
C GLY A 106 6.44 1.09 15.90
N LEU A 107 7.10 2.24 16.06
CA LEU A 107 8.03 2.44 17.17
C LEU A 107 7.35 2.32 18.53
N ILE A 108 6.11 2.80 18.64
CA ILE A 108 5.31 2.69 19.86
C ILE A 108 4.86 1.23 20.07
N SER A 109 4.49 0.51 19.00
CA SER A 109 4.00 -0.86 19.08
C SER A 109 5.09 -1.91 19.35
N LEU A 110 6.38 -1.55 19.27
CA LEU A 110 7.48 -2.43 19.70
C LEU A 110 7.33 -2.95 21.14
N VAL A 111 6.70 -2.17 22.03
CA VAL A 111 6.40 -2.62 23.40
C VAL A 111 5.43 -3.79 23.38
N ASN A 112 4.39 -3.72 22.55
CA ASN A 112 3.42 -4.80 22.36
C ASN A 112 4.08 -6.01 21.70
N LEU A 113 4.93 -5.79 20.68
CA LEU A 113 5.70 -6.89 20.07
C LEU A 113 6.54 -7.63 21.11
N TYR A 114 7.25 -6.90 21.98
CA TYR A 114 8.05 -7.49 23.04
C TYR A 114 7.21 -8.34 24.00
N GLN A 115 6.06 -7.82 24.44
CA GLN A 115 5.15 -8.54 25.31
C GLN A 115 4.57 -9.80 24.63
N SER A 116 4.14 -9.68 23.36
CA SER A 116 3.63 -10.81 22.57
C SER A 116 4.72 -11.89 22.36
N ALA A 117 5.95 -11.50 22.05
CA ALA A 117 7.05 -12.44 21.88
C ALA A 117 7.37 -13.22 23.18
N ARG A 118 7.25 -12.56 24.35
CA ARG A 118 7.45 -13.20 25.67
C ARG A 118 6.46 -14.32 25.96
N ILE A 119 5.25 -14.26 25.39
CA ILE A 119 4.23 -15.31 25.50
C ILE A 119 4.21 -16.25 24.28
N GLY A 120 5.21 -16.16 23.40
CA GLY A 120 5.36 -17.00 22.21
C GLY A 120 4.49 -16.61 21.01
N ASN A 121 3.85 -15.43 21.03
CA ASN A 121 3.12 -14.89 19.89
C ASN A 121 4.02 -13.99 19.03
N TYR A 122 4.41 -14.50 17.84
CA TYR A 122 5.27 -13.79 16.90
C TYR A 122 4.51 -13.16 15.72
N TRP A 123 3.18 -13.29 15.66
CA TRP A 123 2.37 -12.71 14.59
C TRP A 123 2.53 -11.19 14.44
N PRO A 124 2.61 -10.40 15.54
CA PRO A 124 2.82 -8.95 15.43
C PRO A 124 4.12 -8.56 14.71
N PHE A 125 5.10 -9.47 14.60
CA PHE A 125 6.36 -9.21 13.89
C PHE A 125 6.13 -8.86 12.41
N VAL A 126 5.11 -9.44 11.77
CA VAL A 126 4.73 -9.09 10.39
C VAL A 126 4.31 -7.62 10.31
N THR A 127 3.48 -7.17 11.24
CA THR A 127 3.03 -5.77 11.31
C THR A 127 4.21 -4.84 11.54
N GLU A 128 5.14 -5.22 12.43
CA GLU A 128 6.32 -4.41 12.71
C GLU A 128 7.28 -4.30 11.53
N ILE A 129 7.46 -5.37 10.75
CA ILE A 129 8.21 -5.31 9.49
C ILE A 129 7.58 -4.27 8.56
N ILE A 130 6.25 -4.26 8.43
CA ILE A 130 5.56 -3.32 7.56
C ILE A 130 5.78 -1.88 8.06
N LEU A 131 5.57 -1.61 9.35
CA LEU A 131 5.63 -0.27 9.92
C LEU A 131 7.06 0.28 10.03
N LEU A 132 8.04 -0.57 10.37
CA LEU A 132 9.42 -0.16 10.67
C LEU A 132 10.40 -0.37 9.52
N ILE A 133 10.04 -1.17 8.50
CA ILE A 133 10.90 -1.41 7.34
C ILE A 133 10.25 -0.88 6.06
N PHE A 134 9.03 -1.32 5.74
CA PHE A 134 8.41 -0.91 4.48
C PHE A 134 7.97 0.55 4.48
N SER A 135 7.34 1.04 5.54
CA SER A 135 6.91 2.46 5.60
C SER A 135 8.09 3.45 5.49
N PRO A 136 9.22 3.31 6.22
CA PRO A 136 10.40 4.17 6.03
C PRO A 136 11.00 4.06 4.63
N LEU A 137 11.01 2.85 4.07
CA LEU A 137 11.53 2.63 2.72
C LEU A 137 10.64 3.28 1.65
N ILE A 138 9.32 3.25 1.82
CA ILE A 138 8.36 3.97 0.96
C ILE A 138 8.61 5.48 1.06
N ILE A 139 8.71 6.04 2.27
CA ILE A 139 9.02 7.46 2.50
C ILE A 139 10.30 7.84 1.74
N TRP A 140 11.37 7.08 1.96
CA TRP A 140 12.67 7.37 1.37
C TRP A 140 12.61 7.34 -0.16
N ARG A 141 12.00 6.32 -0.77
CA ARG A 141 11.92 6.22 -2.23
C ARG A 141 11.02 7.28 -2.86
N LEU A 142 9.91 7.64 -2.20
CA LEU A 142 9.00 8.69 -2.67
C LEU A 142 9.59 10.09 -2.49
N SER A 143 10.50 10.28 -1.53
CA SER A 143 11.16 11.56 -1.26
C SER A 143 12.33 11.84 -2.20
N ARG A 144 12.79 10.85 -2.99
CA ARG A 144 13.91 11.05 -3.92
C ARG A 144 13.59 12.16 -4.93
N PRO A 145 14.56 13.04 -5.27
CA PRO A 145 14.34 14.14 -6.20
C PRO A 145 13.78 13.69 -7.56
N VAL A 146 14.28 12.57 -8.08
CA VAL A 146 13.82 11.96 -9.34
C VAL A 146 12.32 11.60 -9.28
N THR A 147 11.88 10.94 -8.20
CA THR A 147 10.48 10.60 -7.99
C THR A 147 9.64 11.87 -7.80
N ALA A 148 10.13 12.82 -7.02
CA ALA A 148 9.44 14.07 -6.76
C ALA A 148 9.23 14.89 -8.05
N GLN A 149 10.24 14.94 -8.92
CA GLN A 149 10.16 15.59 -10.22
C GLN A 149 9.17 14.87 -11.14
N TRP A 150 9.22 13.52 -11.20
CA TRP A 150 8.29 12.74 -12.00
C TRP A 150 6.82 13.04 -11.65
N PHE A 151 6.48 13.07 -10.36
CA PHE A 151 5.12 13.42 -9.90
C PHE A 151 4.69 14.86 -10.22
N LYS A 152 5.64 15.78 -10.47
CA LYS A 152 5.34 17.15 -10.89
C LYS A 152 5.07 17.26 -12.39
N THR A 153 5.66 16.38 -13.19
CA THR A 153 5.68 16.51 -14.66
C THR A 153 4.78 15.51 -15.37
N VAL A 154 4.50 14.35 -14.78
CA VAL A 154 3.75 13.28 -15.44
C VAL A 154 2.25 13.60 -15.52
N THR A 155 1.64 13.29 -16.65
CA THR A 155 0.17 13.32 -16.77
C THR A 155 -0.46 11.99 -16.31
N PRO A 156 -1.72 11.99 -15.85
CA PRO A 156 -2.39 10.75 -15.44
C PRO A 156 -2.46 9.68 -16.53
N ARG A 157 -2.53 10.08 -17.80
CA ARG A 157 -2.55 9.17 -18.95
C ARG A 157 -1.21 8.46 -19.12
N GLU A 158 -0.11 9.22 -19.12
CA GLU A 158 1.26 8.68 -19.22
C GLU A 158 1.59 7.76 -18.03
N ALA A 159 1.19 8.16 -16.82
CA ALA A 159 1.38 7.36 -15.62
C ALA A 159 0.66 6.01 -15.73
N ARG A 160 -0.61 6.00 -16.15
CA ARG A 160 -1.37 4.75 -16.34
C ARG A 160 -0.83 3.86 -17.45
N GLN A 161 -0.32 4.45 -18.53
CA GLN A 161 0.33 3.69 -19.60
C GLN A 161 1.61 3.01 -19.10
N ARG A 162 2.41 3.71 -18.30
CA ARG A 162 3.64 3.15 -17.68
C ARG A 162 3.33 2.05 -16.66
N HIS A 163 2.26 2.21 -15.90
CA HIS A 163 1.86 1.33 -14.79
C HIS A 163 0.65 0.44 -15.17
N GLY A 164 0.63 -0.06 -16.40
CA GLY A 164 -0.38 -0.98 -16.93
C GLY A 164 0.15 -2.40 -17.17
N GLY A 165 -0.70 -3.27 -17.73
CA GLY A 165 -0.32 -4.63 -18.13
C GLY A 165 0.20 -5.48 -16.96
N SER A 166 1.27 -6.26 -17.18
CA SER A 166 1.86 -7.18 -16.19
C SER A 166 2.26 -6.51 -14.87
N TRP A 167 2.55 -5.21 -14.89
CA TRP A 167 2.87 -4.47 -13.67
C TRP A 167 1.70 -4.52 -12.68
N ILE A 168 0.45 -4.35 -13.15
CA ILE A 168 -0.73 -4.31 -12.28
C ILE A 168 -0.97 -5.68 -11.63
N PHE A 169 -0.75 -6.75 -12.38
CA PHE A 169 -0.89 -8.12 -11.87
C PHE A 169 0.10 -8.39 -10.75
N PHE A 170 1.35 -7.96 -10.90
CA PHE A 170 2.36 -8.10 -9.85
C PHE A 170 1.95 -7.32 -8.59
N ILE A 171 1.46 -6.09 -8.72
CA ILE A 171 1.00 -5.29 -7.59
C ILE A 171 -0.20 -5.93 -6.89
N ILE A 172 -1.19 -6.43 -7.64
CA ILE A 172 -2.36 -7.12 -7.08
C ILE A 172 -1.91 -8.37 -6.31
N LEU A 173 -0.99 -9.17 -6.87
CA LEU A 173 -0.47 -10.36 -6.20
C LEU A 173 0.16 -10.02 -4.84
N TRP A 174 1.03 -9.01 -4.80
CA TRP A 174 1.67 -8.58 -3.55
C TRP A 174 0.70 -7.93 -2.58
N ALA A 175 -0.27 -7.16 -3.06
CA ALA A 175 -1.32 -6.59 -2.23
C ALA A 175 -2.16 -7.69 -1.57
N LEU A 176 -2.53 -8.73 -2.32
CA LEU A 176 -3.27 -9.89 -1.80
C LEU A 176 -2.44 -10.63 -0.74
N ALA A 177 -1.21 -11.01 -1.07
CA ALA A 177 -0.33 -11.73 -0.16
C ALA A 177 -0.08 -10.94 1.13
N GLY A 178 0.29 -9.66 1.00
CA GLY A 178 0.57 -8.77 2.13
C GLY A 178 -0.68 -8.49 2.97
N GLY A 179 -1.81 -8.16 2.35
CA GLY A 179 -3.05 -7.83 3.05
C GLY A 179 -3.64 -9.01 3.81
N ILE A 180 -3.63 -10.21 3.22
CA ILE A 180 -4.06 -11.43 3.90
C ILE A 180 -3.12 -11.72 5.07
N LEU A 181 -1.80 -11.75 4.85
CA LEU A 181 -0.82 -12.03 5.91
C LEU A 181 -0.94 -11.04 7.06
N GLN A 182 -1.11 -9.75 6.75
CA GLN A 182 -1.29 -8.70 7.74
C GLN A 182 -2.63 -8.82 8.49
N THR A 183 -3.68 -9.34 7.86
CA THR A 183 -4.94 -9.64 8.55
C THR A 183 -4.73 -10.72 9.61
N PHE A 184 -4.01 -11.79 9.26
CA PHE A 184 -3.64 -12.82 10.24
C PHE A 184 -2.79 -12.24 11.37
N ALA A 185 -1.81 -11.40 11.03
CA ALA A 185 -0.92 -10.76 12.01
C ALA A 185 -1.67 -9.86 13.01
N ALA A 186 -2.66 -9.11 12.54
CA ALA A 186 -3.42 -8.17 13.36
C ALA A 186 -4.50 -8.83 14.24
N MET A 187 -4.88 -10.07 13.92
CA MET A 187 -6.01 -10.77 14.55
C MET A 187 -5.62 -11.97 15.42
N ARG A 188 -4.31 -12.24 15.59
CA ARG A 188 -3.73 -13.36 16.35
C ARG A 188 -2.98 -12.90 17.58
#